data_AF-A0A7S0NCR9-F1
#
_entry.id   AF-A0A7S0NCR9-F1
#
_cell.length_a   1.000
_cell.length_b   1.000
_cell.length_c   1.000
_cell.angle_alpha   90.00
_cell.angle_beta   90.00
_cell.angle_gamma   90.00
#
_symmetry.space_group_name_H-M   'P 1'
#
loop_
_entity.id
_entity.type
_entity.pdbx_description
1 polymer ?
#
loop_
_entity_poly.entity_id
_entity_poly.type
_entity_poly.pdbx_seq_one_letter_code
_entity_poly.pdbx_strand_id
1 'polypeptide(L)'
;TGGMDGSVAIWSFVGDELDLLFRLRSDELEGMGSAVSSISWCGSLCLAAGSAAGAIVIWDLSEALKASDANVIAEAIPVATGGNVPPPQVLSAHEDRVAVLLWDTDKKALWSGSEREVKLWGPRFFVRAGEEEAGRAL
;
A
#
# COMPACT_ATOMS: atom_id res chain seq x y z
N THR A 1 -1.09 0.63 -11.05
CA THR A 1 -2.51 0.66 -11.46
C THR A 1 -3.33 -0.24 -10.54
N GLY A 2 -4.61 0.04 -10.35
CA GLY A 2 -5.53 -0.78 -9.53
C GLY A 2 -6.51 -1.58 -10.39
N GLY A 3 -6.86 -2.80 -9.95
CA GLY A 3 -7.76 -3.74 -10.61
C GLY A 3 -9.13 -3.83 -9.96
N MET A 4 -10.10 -4.40 -10.68
CA MET A 4 -11.45 -4.66 -10.16
C MET A 4 -11.50 -5.80 -9.13
N ASP A 5 -10.47 -6.63 -9.10
CA ASP A 5 -10.28 -7.75 -8.18
C ASP A 5 -9.57 -7.35 -6.88
N GLY A 6 -9.39 -6.06 -6.63
CA GLY A 6 -8.64 -5.54 -5.48
C GLY A 6 -7.12 -5.56 -5.68
N SER A 7 -6.62 -6.10 -6.79
CA SER A 7 -5.17 -6.17 -7.03
C SER A 7 -4.58 -4.81 -7.43
N VAL A 8 -3.32 -4.59 -7.08
CA VAL A 8 -2.54 -3.44 -7.51
C VAL A 8 -1.32 -3.92 -8.29
N ALA A 9 -1.19 -3.47 -9.52
CA ALA A 9 -0.02 -3.74 -10.36
C ALA A 9 0.97 -2.57 -10.32
N ILE A 10 2.23 -2.88 -10.06
CA ILE A 10 3.37 -1.94 -10.08
C ILE A 10 4.19 -2.23 -11.34
N TRP A 11 4.48 -1.18 -12.09
CA TRP A 11 5.17 -1.26 -13.37
C TRP A 11 6.46 -0.45 -13.30
N SER A 12 7.49 -0.94 -13.97
CA SER A 12 8.70 -0.20 -14.30
C SER A 12 8.57 0.34 -15.71
N PHE A 13 8.96 1.60 -15.92
CA PHE A 13 9.05 2.17 -17.25
C PHE A 13 10.46 2.73 -17.45
N VAL A 14 11.26 2.06 -18.27
CA VAL A 14 12.66 2.40 -18.53
C VAL A 14 12.90 2.46 -20.03
N GLY A 15 13.35 3.62 -20.51
CA GLY A 15 13.44 3.86 -21.95
C GLY A 15 12.05 3.83 -22.58
N ASP A 16 11.82 2.85 -23.45
CA ASP A 16 10.55 2.60 -24.14
C ASP A 16 9.90 1.25 -23.72
N GLU A 17 10.42 0.60 -22.67
CA GLU A 17 9.90 -0.68 -22.18
C GLU A 17 9.07 -0.50 -20.91
N LEU A 18 7.92 -1.21 -20.85
CA LEU A 18 7.02 -1.25 -19.71
C LEU A 18 6.97 -2.68 -19.15
N ASP A 19 7.60 -2.88 -17.99
CA ASP A 19 7.66 -4.18 -17.33
C ASP A 19 6.76 -4.22 -16.10
N LEU A 20 6.02 -5.31 -15.93
CA LEU A 20 5.32 -5.57 -14.68
C LEU A 20 6.35 -5.99 -13.62
N LEU A 21 6.56 -5.16 -12.60
CA LEU A 21 7.41 -5.51 -11.46
C LEU A 21 6.68 -6.45 -10.51
N PHE A 22 5.53 -6.02 -10.01
CA PHE A 22 4.78 -6.75 -8.99
C PHE A 22 3.27 -6.62 -9.19
N ARG A 23 2.54 -7.66 -8.78
CA ARG A 23 1.11 -7.57 -8.53
C ARG A 23 0.86 -7.86 -7.05
N LEU A 24 0.38 -6.86 -6.33
CA LEU A 24 -0.04 -6.93 -4.94
C LEU A 24 -1.49 -7.41 -4.92
N ARG A 25 -1.77 -8.52 -4.26
CA ARG A 25 -3.15 -9.02 -4.10
C ARG A 25 -3.63 -8.86 -2.66
N SER A 26 -4.93 -8.66 -2.52
CA SER A 26 -5.64 -8.47 -1.26
C SER A 26 -6.95 -9.25 -1.24
N ASP A 27 -7.07 -10.26 -2.10
CA ASP A 27 -8.23 -11.15 -2.24
C ASP A 27 -8.49 -11.98 -0.97
N GLU A 28 -7.44 -12.26 -0.19
CA GLU A 28 -7.54 -12.90 1.13
C GLU A 28 -7.79 -11.91 2.28
N LEU A 29 -7.77 -10.60 2.02
CA LEU A 29 -7.92 -9.56 3.05
C LEU A 29 -9.37 -9.09 3.13
N GLU A 30 -9.89 -9.04 4.36
CA GLU A 30 -11.28 -8.65 4.62
C GLU A 30 -11.60 -7.25 4.07
N GLY A 31 -12.68 -7.13 3.29
CA GLY A 31 -13.10 -5.86 2.66
C GLY A 31 -12.29 -5.44 1.42
N MET A 32 -11.35 -6.27 0.95
CA MET A 32 -10.42 -5.89 -0.12
C MET A 32 -10.47 -6.75 -1.39
N GLY A 33 -11.32 -7.77 -1.45
CA GLY A 33 -11.69 -8.45 -2.70
C GLY A 33 -12.59 -7.60 -3.63
N SER A 34 -12.63 -6.28 -3.42
CA SER A 34 -13.44 -5.32 -4.16
C SER A 34 -12.54 -4.37 -4.95
N ALA A 35 -13.09 -3.74 -5.99
CA ALA A 35 -12.34 -2.92 -6.93
C ALA A 35 -11.47 -1.86 -6.22
N VAL A 36 -10.20 -1.78 -6.62
CA VAL A 36 -9.31 -0.69 -6.22
C VAL A 36 -9.82 0.59 -6.87
N SER A 37 -10.12 1.56 -6.04
CA SER A 37 -10.84 2.75 -6.44
C SER A 37 -10.04 4.04 -6.26
N SER A 38 -8.95 3.96 -5.48
CA SER A 38 -7.93 4.98 -5.30
C SER A 38 -6.59 4.35 -4.91
N ILE A 39 -5.48 4.99 -5.28
CA ILE A 39 -4.12 4.59 -4.89
C ILE A 39 -3.30 5.82 -4.55
N SER A 40 -2.40 5.71 -3.56
CA SER A 40 -1.43 6.76 -3.23
C SER A 40 -0.16 6.12 -2.66
N TRP A 41 1.00 6.66 -3.03
CA TRP A 41 2.20 6.43 -2.25
C TRP A 41 2.02 7.04 -0.85
N CYS A 42 2.46 6.36 0.20
CA CYS A 42 2.38 6.75 1.62
C CYS A 42 3.78 6.85 2.26
N GLY A 43 4.77 7.29 1.49
CA GLY A 43 6.18 7.28 1.86
C GLY A 43 7.04 6.83 0.67
N SER A 44 8.33 6.61 0.92
CA SER A 44 9.30 6.27 -0.13
C SER A 44 9.12 4.86 -0.70
N LEU A 45 8.68 3.89 0.12
CA LEU A 45 8.47 2.50 -0.26
C LEU A 45 7.18 1.95 0.36
N CYS A 46 6.19 2.83 0.54
CA CYS A 46 4.89 2.52 1.12
C CYS A 46 3.80 2.83 0.10
N LEU A 47 2.92 1.89 -0.17
CA LEU A 47 1.78 2.09 -1.06
C LEU A 47 0.47 1.88 -0.32
N ALA A 48 -0.47 2.79 -0.49
CA ALA A 48 -1.84 2.68 0.01
C ALA A 48 -2.81 2.51 -1.17
N ALA A 49 -3.78 1.61 -1.02
CA ALA A 49 -4.91 1.49 -1.95
C ALA A 49 -6.23 1.44 -1.19
N GLY A 50 -7.23 2.15 -1.72
CA GLY A 50 -8.57 2.21 -1.18
C GLY A 50 -9.54 1.41 -2.05
N SER A 51 -10.38 0.56 -1.44
CA SER A 51 -11.35 -0.26 -2.14
C SER A 51 -12.72 0.41 -2.26
N ALA A 52 -13.53 -0.11 -3.20
CA ALA A 52 -14.94 0.23 -3.30
C ALA A 52 -15.77 -0.28 -2.10
N ALA A 53 -15.23 -1.19 -1.28
CA ALA A 53 -15.84 -1.65 -0.04
C ALA A 53 -15.40 -0.84 1.20
N GLY A 54 -14.64 0.24 1.00
CA GLY A 54 -14.27 1.16 2.08
C GLY A 54 -13.05 0.75 2.90
N ALA A 55 -12.36 -0.32 2.53
CA ALA A 55 -11.10 -0.70 3.15
C ALA A 55 -9.91 0.07 2.54
N ILE A 56 -8.87 0.27 3.34
CA ILE A 56 -7.55 0.72 2.86
C ILE A 56 -6.54 -0.37 3.17
N VAL A 57 -5.73 -0.74 2.18
CA VAL A 57 -4.57 -1.60 2.37
C VAL A 57 -3.31 -0.79 2.22
N ILE A 58 -2.35 -1.06 3.10
CA ILE A 58 -1.03 -0.47 3.11
C ILE A 58 -0.01 -1.60 2.92
N TRP A 59 0.84 -1.46 1.91
CA TRP A 59 1.97 -2.35 1.66
C TRP A 59 3.28 -1.62 1.92
N ASP A 60 4.15 -2.23 2.73
CA ASP A 60 5.57 -1.89 2.79
C ASP A 60 6.31 -2.70 1.71
N LEU A 61 6.83 -1.99 0.73
CA LEU A 61 7.54 -2.55 -0.41
C LEU A 61 9.05 -2.59 -0.21
N SER A 62 9.54 -2.24 0.98
CA SER A 62 10.96 -1.99 1.16
C SER A 62 11.82 -3.24 1.08
N GLU A 63 11.30 -4.40 1.49
CA GLU A 63 12.00 -5.67 1.32
C GLU A 63 11.83 -6.22 -0.11
N ALA A 64 10.65 -6.03 -0.72
CA ALA A 64 10.40 -6.44 -2.11
C ALA A 64 11.31 -5.69 -3.10
N LEU A 65 11.53 -4.39 -2.88
CA LEU A 65 12.35 -3.55 -3.74
C LEU A 65 13.86 -3.68 -3.45
N LYS A 66 14.27 -4.07 -2.24
CA LYS A 66 15.67 -4.50 -1.99
C LYS A 66 15.98 -5.79 -2.73
N ALA A 67 15.02 -6.70 -2.84
CA ALA A 67 15.19 -7.98 -3.53
C ALA A 67 15.12 -7.85 -5.06
N SER A 68 14.52 -6.79 -5.61
CA SER A 68 14.41 -6.61 -7.07
C SER A 68 15.72 -6.27 -7.79
N ASP A 69 16.76 -5.82 -7.08
CA ASP A 69 18.13 -5.79 -7.63
C ASP A 69 18.64 -7.21 -7.96
N ALA A 70 17.96 -8.26 -7.46
CA ALA A 70 18.24 -9.66 -7.69
C ALA A 70 17.06 -10.38 -8.38
N ASN A 71 16.59 -9.91 -9.53
CA ASN A 71 15.87 -10.73 -10.54
C ASN A 71 14.74 -11.66 -10.02
N VAL A 72 13.95 -11.23 -9.02
CA VAL A 72 12.74 -11.95 -8.57
C VAL A 72 11.52 -11.18 -9.05
N ILE A 73 11.06 -11.57 -10.23
CA ILE A 73 9.74 -11.26 -10.78
C ILE A 73 8.86 -12.48 -10.54
N ALA A 74 7.95 -12.41 -9.58
CA ALA A 74 6.73 -13.21 -9.56
C ALA A 74 5.91 -12.82 -8.34
N GLU A 75 4.80 -12.16 -8.60
CA GLU A 75 3.60 -12.10 -7.75
C GLU A 75 3.88 -11.80 -6.27
N ALA A 76 3.69 -10.53 -5.88
CA ALA A 76 3.55 -10.16 -4.48
C ALA A 76 2.18 -10.65 -3.96
N ILE A 77 2.03 -11.96 -3.94
CA ILE A 77 1.06 -12.69 -3.12
C ILE A 77 1.58 -12.55 -1.68
N PRO A 78 0.72 -12.44 -0.66
CA PRO A 78 1.11 -12.75 0.70
C PRO A 78 1.45 -14.25 0.81
N VAL A 79 2.52 -14.69 0.14
CA VAL A 79 3.02 -16.05 0.23
C VAL A 79 3.96 -16.10 1.42
N ALA A 80 3.58 -16.93 2.38
CA ALA A 80 4.38 -17.33 3.53
C ALA A 80 5.68 -18.09 3.18
N THR A 81 6.39 -17.74 2.09
CA THR A 81 7.62 -18.44 1.69
C THR A 81 8.72 -17.47 1.23
N GLY A 82 9.70 -17.26 2.12
CA GLY A 82 11.09 -16.99 1.75
C GLY A 82 11.54 -15.53 1.59
N GLY A 83 10.63 -14.59 1.33
CA GLY A 83 10.93 -13.15 1.28
C GLY A 83 10.33 -12.41 2.48
N ASN A 84 11.11 -11.54 3.13
CA ASN A 84 10.73 -10.89 4.39
C ASN A 84 9.76 -9.70 4.20
N VAL A 85 8.78 -9.81 3.30
CA VAL A 85 7.78 -8.75 3.10
C VAL A 85 6.76 -8.85 4.25
N PRO A 86 6.60 -7.80 5.08
CA PRO A 86 5.61 -7.84 6.15
C PRO A 86 4.20 -7.99 5.57
N PRO A 87 3.28 -8.66 6.28
CA PRO A 87 1.91 -8.76 5.82
C PRO A 87 1.31 -7.37 5.65
N PRO A 88 0.50 -7.16 4.60
CA PRO A 88 -0.16 -5.88 4.38
C PRO A 88 -1.05 -5.49 5.56
N GLN A 89 -1.06 -4.21 5.90
CA GLN A 89 -1.95 -3.67 6.92
C GLN A 89 -3.30 -3.30 6.30
N VAL A 90 -4.39 -3.74 6.92
CA VAL A 90 -5.75 -3.40 6.51
C VAL A 90 -6.37 -2.42 7.51
N LEU A 91 -6.96 -1.36 7.00
CA LEU A 91 -7.73 -0.37 7.77
C LEU A 91 -9.19 -0.42 7.33
N SER A 92 -10.10 -0.66 8.26
CA SER A 92 -11.54 -0.47 8.06
C SER A 92 -11.84 1.02 8.03
N ALA A 93 -11.56 1.65 6.89
CA ALA A 93 -11.49 3.09 6.78
C ALA A 93 -12.86 3.74 6.66
N HIS A 94 -13.74 3.23 5.81
CA HIS A 94 -15.02 3.83 5.47
C HIS A 94 -16.11 2.75 5.33
N GLU A 95 -17.37 3.14 5.51
CA GLU A 95 -18.51 2.26 5.22
C GLU A 95 -18.87 2.22 3.73
N ASP A 96 -18.29 3.13 2.96
CA ASP A 96 -18.49 3.36 1.53
C ASP A 96 -17.15 3.46 0.80
N ARG A 97 -17.21 3.60 -0.53
CA ARG A 97 -16.03 3.63 -1.40
C ARG A 97 -14.99 4.66 -0.93
N VAL A 98 -13.74 4.24 -0.85
CA VAL A 98 -12.60 5.16 -0.65
C VAL A 98 -12.29 5.90 -1.96
N ALA A 99 -12.98 7.01 -2.18
CA ALA A 99 -12.90 7.78 -3.42
C ALA A 99 -11.53 8.41 -3.67
N VAL A 100 -10.81 8.79 -2.61
CA VAL A 100 -9.51 9.46 -2.72
C VAL A 100 -8.56 9.05 -1.59
N LEU A 101 -7.28 8.95 -1.92
CA LEU A 101 -6.17 8.83 -0.99
C LEU A 101 -5.14 9.92 -1.30
N LEU A 102 -4.61 10.55 -0.27
CA LEU A 102 -3.59 11.59 -0.40
C LEU A 102 -2.58 11.48 0.75
N TRP A 103 -1.30 11.37 0.40
CA TRP A 103 -0.22 11.44 1.39
C TRP A 103 0.24 12.87 1.63
N ASP A 104 0.26 13.24 2.91
CA ASP A 104 0.84 14.49 3.42
C ASP A 104 2.26 14.18 3.90
N THR A 105 3.26 14.59 3.11
CA THR A 105 4.67 14.35 3.40
C THR A 105 5.15 15.06 4.67
N ASP A 106 4.59 16.24 4.95
CA ASP A 106 5.01 17.08 6.07
C ASP A 106 4.49 16.51 7.38
N LYS A 107 3.22 16.08 7.39
CA LYS A 107 2.59 15.45 8.57
C LYS A 107 2.91 13.97 8.69
N LYS A 108 3.55 13.36 7.68
CA LYS A 108 3.72 11.91 7.54
C LYS A 108 2.39 11.18 7.78
N ALA A 109 1.35 11.64 7.10
CA ALA A 109 -0.02 11.22 7.35
C ALA A 109 -0.77 10.96 6.04
N LEU A 110 -1.69 9.99 6.07
CA LEU A 110 -2.55 9.69 4.93
C LEU A 110 -3.93 10.28 5.17
N TRP A 111 -4.46 10.97 4.18
CA TRP A 111 -5.86 11.37 4.12
C TRP A 111 -6.62 10.36 3.26
N SER A 112 -7.78 9.94 3.75
CA SER A 112 -8.73 9.15 2.98
C SER A 112 -10.09 9.85 2.94
N GLY A 113 -10.67 9.93 1.76
CA GLY A 113 -11.99 10.54 1.56
C GLY A 113 -12.97 9.55 0.97
N SER A 114 -14.18 9.54 1.51
CA SER A 114 -15.34 8.86 0.95
C SER A 114 -16.44 9.88 0.65
N GLU A 115 -17.63 9.43 0.26
CA GLU A 115 -18.76 10.34 0.01
C GLU A 115 -19.23 11.03 1.29
N ARG A 116 -19.02 10.39 2.43
CA ARG A 116 -19.61 10.79 3.72
C ARG A 116 -18.61 11.47 4.65
N GLU A 117 -17.34 11.14 4.55
CA GLU A 117 -16.35 11.57 5.52
C GLU A 117 -14.93 11.64 4.94
N VAL A 118 -14.09 12.37 5.66
CA VAL A 118 -12.65 12.42 5.43
C VAL A 118 -11.96 12.00 6.73
N LYS A 119 -11.02 11.06 6.64
CA LYS A 119 -10.23 10.54 7.75
C LYS A 119 -8.76 10.87 7.57
N LEU A 120 -8.10 11.14 8.70
CA LEU A 120 -6.66 11.36 8.80
C LEU A 120 -6.02 10.22 9.57
N TRP A 121 -5.07 9.55 8.93
CA TRP A 121 -4.29 8.47 9.49
C TRP A 121 -2.91 9.02 9.85
N GLY A 122 -2.61 9.04 11.15
CA GLY A 122 -1.34 9.54 11.65
C GLY A 122 -0.15 8.62 11.32
N PRO A 123 1.08 9.07 11.60
CA PRO A 123 2.32 8.38 11.23
C PRO A 123 2.45 6.96 11.77
N ARG A 124 1.81 6.62 12.90
CA ARG A 124 1.84 5.27 13.49
C ARG A 124 1.38 4.13 12.55
N PHE A 125 0.65 4.47 11.48
CA PHE A 125 0.19 3.50 10.47
C PHE A 125 1.19 3.31 9.32
N PHE A 126 2.27 4.10 9.28
CA PHE A 126 3.21 4.19 8.15
C PHE A 126 4.69 4.18 8.58
N VAL A 127 4.96 4.39 9.87
CA VAL A 127 6.31 4.45 10.44
C VAL A 127 6.80 3.04 10.79
N ARG A 128 8.07 2.79 10.44
CA ARG A 128 8.78 1.54 10.77
C ARG A 128 8.97 1.40 12.29
N ALA A 129 8.93 0.16 12.77
CA ALA A 129 9.27 -0.21 14.15
C ALA A 129 10.72 0.14 14.59
N GLY A 130 11.53 0.80 13.75
CA GLY A 130 12.88 1.28 14.09
C GLY A 130 13.08 2.80 14.05
N GLU A 131 12.12 3.59 13.52
CA GLU A 131 12.23 5.06 13.50
C GLU A 131 11.66 5.71 14.76
N GLU A 132 10.85 4.98 15.56
CA GLU A 132 10.33 5.48 16.84
C GLU A 132 11.43 5.65 17.91
N GLU A 133 12.49 4.83 17.90
CA GLU A 133 13.57 4.92 18.90
C GLU A 133 14.52 6.11 18.65
N ALA A 134 14.79 6.47 17.40
CA ALA A 134 15.63 7.62 17.08
C ALA A 134 15.01 8.96 17.49
N GLY A 135 13.67 9.02 17.59
CA GLY A 135 12.93 10.21 18.04
C GLY A 135 12.77 10.34 19.56
N ARG A 136 13.11 9.31 20.35
CA ARG A 136 13.00 9.33 21.82
C ARG A 136 14.33 9.52 22.54
N ALA A 137 15.45 9.63 21.81
CA ALA A 137 16.80 9.74 22.34
C ALA A 137 17.40 11.17 22.31
N LEU A 138 16.57 12.22 22.28
CA LEU A 138 16.99 13.62 22.40
C LEU A 138 16.31 14.32 23.57
#